data_AF-A0AAW0VPV5-F1
#
_entry.id   AF-A0AAW0VPV5-F1
#
_cell.length_a   1.000
_cell.length_b   1.000
_cell.length_c   1.000
_cell.angle_alpha   90.00
_cell.angle_beta   90.00
_cell.angle_gamma   90.00
#
_symmetry.space_group_name_H-M   'P 1'
#
loop_
_entity.id
_entity.type
_entity.pdbx_description
1 polymer ?
#
loop_
_entity_poly.entity_id
_entity_poly.type
_entity_poly.pdbx_seq_one_letter_code
_entity_poly.pdbx_strand_id
1 'polypeptide(L)'
;QILAGGNQEALAVSKACGLQFIRAECFVFSHVADEGLMDGCAGSLLRYRRTIGAEDVLVFVDIKKKHSAHAITSDVDIVATAEAAKFFLANGVVITGSATGQEADHNQLHGNKKCP
;
A
#
# COMPACT_ATOMS: atom_id res chain seq x y z
N GLN A 1 8.15 -4.38 4.82
CA GLN A 1 8.32 -2.97 5.21
C GLN A 1 9.60 -2.87 6.03
N ILE A 2 10.45 -1.89 5.73
CA ILE A 2 11.70 -1.63 6.47
C ILE A 2 11.54 -0.38 7.33
N LEU A 3 11.20 0.75 6.71
CA LEU A 3 10.93 2.03 7.36
C LEU A 3 9.68 2.69 6.75
N ALA A 4 9.14 3.70 7.42
CA ALA A 4 7.93 4.39 6.98
C ALA A 4 8.10 5.12 5.64
N GLY A 5 7.38 4.67 4.62
CA GLY A 5 7.48 5.21 3.26
C GLY A 5 8.76 4.83 2.50
N GLY A 6 9.66 4.06 3.10
CA GLY A 6 10.92 3.61 2.50
C GLY A 6 10.74 2.44 1.55
N ASN A 7 9.84 2.61 0.58
CA ASN A 7 9.43 1.57 -0.35
C ASN A 7 10.54 1.25 -1.37
N GLN A 8 11.33 2.26 -1.78
CA GLN A 8 12.46 2.04 -2.70
C GLN A 8 13.60 1.29 -2.00
N GLU A 9 13.91 1.65 -0.77
CA GLU A 9 14.90 0.98 0.07
C GLU A 9 14.49 -0.47 0.32
N ALA A 10 13.23 -0.70 0.66
CA ALA A 10 12.69 -2.04 0.81
C ALA A 10 12.86 -2.87 -0.47
N LEU A 11 12.64 -2.26 -1.64
CA LEU A 11 12.78 -2.92 -2.93
C LEU A 11 14.24 -3.25 -3.27
N ALA A 12 15.16 -2.30 -3.04
CA ALA A 12 16.58 -2.48 -3.25
C ALA A 12 17.15 -3.59 -2.36
N VAL A 13 16.81 -3.57 -1.07
CA VAL A 13 17.19 -4.62 -0.11
C VAL A 13 16.61 -5.97 -0.54
N SER A 14 15.34 -6.01 -0.97
CA SER A 14 14.72 -7.25 -1.44
C SER A 14 15.44 -7.82 -2.65
N LYS A 15 15.83 -6.98 -3.62
CA LYS A 15 16.60 -7.43 -4.78
C LYS A 15 17.98 -7.95 -4.39
N ALA A 16 18.70 -7.20 -3.55
CA ALA A 16 20.04 -7.56 -3.10
C ALA A 16 20.07 -8.87 -2.29
N CYS A 17 19.02 -9.13 -1.51
CA CYS A 17 18.91 -10.31 -0.65
C CYS A 17 18.13 -11.48 -1.29
N GLY A 18 17.60 -11.34 -2.50
CA GLY A 18 16.81 -12.39 -3.16
C GLY A 18 15.44 -12.66 -2.48
N LEU A 19 14.83 -11.64 -1.88
CA LEU A 19 13.50 -11.74 -1.28
C LEU A 19 12.41 -11.68 -2.34
N GLN A 20 11.27 -12.32 -2.06
CA GLN A 20 10.20 -12.48 -3.06
C GLN A 20 9.25 -11.28 -3.15
N PHE A 21 9.15 -10.46 -2.10
CA PHE A 21 8.20 -9.36 -2.07
C PHE A 21 8.57 -8.26 -1.08
N ILE A 22 7.99 -7.09 -1.29
CA ILE A 22 7.88 -6.01 -0.31
C ILE A 22 6.43 -5.78 0.08
N ARG A 23 6.23 -5.31 1.31
CA ARG A 23 5.02 -4.61 1.74
C ARG A 23 5.32 -3.12 1.68
N ALA A 24 4.56 -2.40 0.87
CA ALA A 24 4.68 -0.96 0.64
C ALA A 24 3.47 -0.22 1.20
N GLU A 25 3.71 0.96 1.77
CA GLU A 25 2.63 1.85 2.22
C GLU A 25 2.54 3.10 1.35
N CYS A 26 1.45 3.86 1.47
CA CYS A 26 1.27 5.11 0.72
C CYS A 26 1.54 4.92 -0.78
N PHE A 27 1.08 3.80 -1.35
CA PHE A 27 1.40 3.45 -2.73
C PHE A 27 0.60 4.30 -3.74
N VAL A 28 -0.72 4.34 -3.59
CA VAL A 28 -1.61 5.09 -4.51
C VAL A 28 -1.99 6.46 -3.96
N PHE A 29 -2.53 6.50 -2.74
CA PHE A 29 -3.13 7.70 -2.16
C PHE A 29 -2.28 8.25 -1.03
N SER A 30 -2.18 9.58 -1.00
CA SER A 30 -1.60 10.34 0.11
C SER A 30 -2.45 10.22 1.37
N HIS A 31 -1.79 10.28 2.51
CA HIS A 31 -2.43 10.30 3.83
C HIS A 31 -1.48 10.92 4.86
N VAL A 32 -1.99 11.25 6.05
CA VAL A 32 -1.14 11.72 7.15
C VAL A 32 -0.81 10.53 8.04
N ALA A 33 0.48 10.19 8.17
CA ALA A 33 0.99 9.17 9.08
C ALA A 33 1.69 9.82 10.28
N ASP A 34 2.31 9.01 11.14
CA ASP A 34 3.13 9.48 12.26
C ASP A 34 4.31 10.37 11.80
N GLU A 35 4.76 10.18 10.57
CA GLU A 35 5.82 10.94 9.91
C GLU A 35 5.33 12.24 9.25
N GLY A 36 4.02 12.50 9.27
CA GLY A 36 3.39 13.65 8.63
C GLY A 36 2.68 13.30 7.33
N LEU A 37 2.50 14.28 6.45
CA LEU A 37 1.86 14.07 5.15
C LEU A 37 2.76 13.24 4.24
N MET A 38 2.28 12.10 3.80
CA MET A 38 2.97 11.19 2.89
C MET A 38 2.32 11.23 1.51
N ASP A 39 3.14 11.19 0.45
CA ASP A 39 2.68 11.20 -0.93
C ASP A 39 2.62 9.80 -1.55
N GLY A 40 1.63 9.59 -2.43
CA GLY A 40 1.52 8.40 -3.25
C GLY A 40 2.79 8.13 -4.08
N CYS A 41 3.38 6.94 -3.98
CA CYS A 41 4.68 6.64 -4.60
C CYS A 41 4.63 5.63 -5.76
N ALA A 42 3.46 5.19 -6.23
CA ALA A 42 3.35 4.06 -7.18
C ALA A 42 4.19 4.24 -8.44
N GLY A 43 4.10 5.42 -9.08
CA GLY A 43 4.83 5.70 -10.31
C GLY A 43 6.34 5.72 -10.13
N SER A 44 6.85 6.36 -9.07
CA SER A 44 8.28 6.41 -8.79
C SER A 44 8.82 5.04 -8.38
N LEU A 45 8.09 4.32 -7.53
CA LEU A 45 8.48 2.98 -7.08
C LEU A 45 8.57 1.97 -8.22
N LEU A 46 7.57 1.92 -9.11
CA LEU A 46 7.56 0.97 -10.23
C LEU A 46 8.62 1.29 -11.29
N ARG A 47 8.92 2.58 -11.52
CA ARG A 47 10.05 2.97 -12.39
C ARG A 47 11.37 2.54 -11.76
N TYR A 48 11.56 2.79 -10.47
CA TYR A 48 12.75 2.36 -9.75
C TYR A 48 12.91 0.84 -9.77
N ARG A 49 11.82 0.07 -9.57
CA ARG A 49 11.79 -1.39 -9.69
C ARG A 49 12.41 -1.88 -10.99
N ARG A 50 12.00 -1.27 -12.10
CA ARG A 50 12.52 -1.59 -13.43
C ARG A 50 13.97 -1.17 -13.59
N THR A 51 14.36 0.00 -13.08
CA THR A 51 15.73 0.50 -13.16
C THR A 51 16.74 -0.43 -12.48
N ILE A 52 16.37 -1.06 -11.37
CA ILE A 52 17.25 -1.99 -10.63
C ILE A 52 17.05 -3.47 -11.01
N GLY A 53 16.23 -3.78 -12.02
CA GLY A 53 15.96 -5.14 -12.46
C GLY A 53 15.23 -6.00 -11.41
N ALA A 54 14.38 -5.39 -10.59
CA ALA A 54 13.65 -6.04 -9.49
C ALA A 54 12.20 -6.37 -9.83
N GLU A 55 11.85 -6.56 -11.10
CA GLU A 55 10.49 -6.92 -11.53
C GLU A 55 10.00 -8.28 -11.00
N ASP A 56 10.93 -9.14 -10.57
CA ASP A 56 10.68 -10.40 -9.87
C ASP A 56 10.23 -10.21 -8.40
N VAL A 57 10.44 -9.02 -7.83
CA VAL A 57 9.99 -8.70 -6.46
C VAL A 57 8.56 -8.17 -6.49
N LEU A 58 7.64 -8.91 -5.85
CA LEU A 58 6.23 -8.54 -5.76
C LEU A 58 6.03 -7.33 -4.82
N VAL A 59 5.07 -6.47 -5.14
CA VAL A 59 4.72 -5.29 -4.34
C VAL A 59 3.30 -5.46 -3.79
N PHE A 60 3.20 -5.82 -2.51
CA PHE A 60 1.93 -5.83 -1.77
C PHE A 60 1.74 -4.47 -1.09
N VAL A 61 0.56 -3.88 -1.20
CA VAL A 61 0.34 -2.49 -0.80
C VAL A 61 -0.68 -2.37 0.32
N ASP A 62 -0.36 -1.59 1.34
CA ASP A 62 -1.33 -1.21 2.36
C ASP A 62 -2.39 -0.28 1.77
N ILE A 63 -3.65 -0.62 2.03
CA ILE A 63 -4.80 0.26 1.75
C ILE A 63 -5.45 0.64 3.08
N LYS A 64 -5.79 1.92 3.25
CA LYS A 64 -6.28 2.48 4.53
C LYS A 64 -5.46 1.99 5.74
N LYS A 65 -4.13 2.11 5.63
CA LYS A 65 -3.15 1.68 6.65
C LYS A 65 -3.54 2.19 8.05
N LYS A 66 -3.36 1.33 9.06
CA LYS A 66 -3.37 1.71 10.48
C LYS A 66 -2.35 2.80 10.80
N HIS A 67 -2.57 3.57 11.87
CA HIS A 67 -1.70 4.69 12.28
C HIS A 67 -1.55 5.76 11.20
N SER A 68 -2.58 5.90 10.37
CA SER A 68 -2.68 6.94 9.36
C SER A 68 -4.09 7.53 9.33
N ALA A 69 -4.16 8.85 9.23
CA ALA A 69 -5.39 9.58 8.99
C ALA A 69 -5.64 9.69 7.47
N HIS A 70 -6.75 9.14 7.03
CA HIS A 70 -7.21 9.15 5.63
C HIS A 70 -8.25 10.25 5.39
N ALA A 71 -8.14 11.39 6.08
CA ALA A 71 -9.15 12.45 6.02
C ALA A 71 -9.23 13.10 4.62
N ILE A 72 -8.08 13.31 3.98
CA ILE A 72 -7.95 13.88 2.62
C ILE A 72 -8.61 12.98 1.57
N THR A 73 -8.67 11.68 1.84
CA THR A 73 -9.18 10.63 0.94
C THR A 73 -10.37 9.91 1.57
N SER A 74 -11.10 10.59 2.44
CA SER A 74 -12.20 10.01 3.21
C SER A 74 -13.42 9.68 2.35
N ASP A 75 -13.55 10.33 1.20
CA ASP A 75 -14.53 10.08 0.15
C ASP A 75 -14.24 8.81 -0.66
N VAL A 76 -13.02 8.28 -0.58
CA VAL A 76 -12.63 7.03 -1.26
C VAL A 76 -12.78 5.85 -0.30
N ASP A 77 -13.68 4.93 -0.60
CA ASP A 77 -13.88 3.73 0.22
C ASP A 77 -12.78 2.67 0.03
N ILE A 78 -12.81 1.61 0.83
CA ILE A 78 -11.81 0.53 0.78
C ILE A 78 -11.83 -0.21 -0.57
N VAL A 79 -13.00 -0.34 -1.20
CA VAL A 79 -13.19 -1.07 -2.46
C VAL A 79 -12.58 -0.27 -3.60
N ALA A 80 -12.90 1.02 -3.69
CA ALA A 80 -12.30 1.95 -4.64
C ALA A 80 -10.78 2.06 -4.43
N THR A 81 -10.31 2.04 -3.18
CA THR A 81 -8.87 2.03 -2.88
C THR A 81 -8.20 0.75 -3.40
N ALA A 82 -8.85 -0.41 -3.27
CA ALA A 82 -8.33 -1.68 -3.80
C ALA A 82 -8.37 -1.74 -5.33
N GLU A 83 -9.44 -1.21 -5.96
CA GLU A 83 -9.53 -1.08 -7.42
C GLU A 83 -8.43 -0.16 -7.97
N ALA A 84 -8.15 0.95 -7.27
CA ALA A 84 -7.05 1.84 -7.61
C ALA A 84 -5.67 1.15 -7.43
N ALA A 85 -5.45 0.41 -6.35
CA ALA A 85 -4.22 -0.36 -6.16
C ALA A 85 -3.97 -1.35 -7.31
N LYS A 86 -5.03 -2.04 -7.78
CA LYS A 86 -4.97 -2.90 -8.96
C LYS A 86 -4.63 -2.11 -10.24
N PHE A 87 -5.27 -0.96 -10.46
CA PHE A 87 -5.00 -0.10 -11.61
C PHE A 87 -3.54 0.38 -11.63
N PHE A 88 -2.98 0.68 -10.46
CA PHE A 88 -1.57 1.06 -10.28
C PHE A 88 -0.60 -0.15 -10.20
N LEU A 89 -1.02 -1.33 -10.64
CA LEU A 89 -0.19 -2.53 -10.79
C LEU A 89 0.40 -3.09 -9.48
N ALA A 90 -0.29 -2.91 -8.35
CA ALA A 90 0.04 -3.64 -7.13
C ALA A 90 -0.16 -5.15 -7.34
N ASN A 91 0.73 -5.97 -6.75
CA ASN A 91 0.61 -7.43 -6.82
C ASN A 91 -0.41 -8.00 -5.84
N GLY A 92 -0.81 -7.21 -4.84
CA GLY A 92 -1.89 -7.51 -3.91
C GLY A 92 -2.10 -6.36 -2.94
N VAL A 93 -3.18 -6.42 -2.17
CA VAL A 93 -3.50 -5.43 -1.14
C VAL A 93 -3.41 -6.04 0.25
N VAL A 94 -3.03 -5.21 1.22
CA VAL A 94 -3.00 -5.54 2.64
C VAL A 94 -4.00 -4.63 3.34
N ILE A 95 -4.92 -5.25 4.07
CA ILE A 95 -5.91 -4.56 4.91
C ILE A 95 -5.52 -4.80 6.37
N THR A 96 -5.45 -3.74 7.15
CA THR A 96 -5.19 -3.80 8.60
C THR A 96 -6.39 -3.25 9.36
N GLY A 97 -6.50 -3.59 10.65
CA GLY A 97 -7.38 -2.85 11.56
C GLY A 97 -6.96 -1.39 11.71
N SER A 98 -7.75 -0.58 12.39
CA SER A 98 -7.52 0.88 12.53
C SER A 98 -6.29 1.22 13.38
N ALA A 99 -5.94 0.36 14.35
CA ALA A 99 -4.83 0.54 15.27
C ALA A 99 -4.23 -0.81 15.70
N THR A 100 -3.06 -0.77 16.35
CA THR A 100 -2.46 -1.98 16.94
C THR A 100 -3.42 -2.63 17.94
N GLY A 101 -3.64 -3.93 17.81
CA GLY A 101 -4.57 -4.69 18.65
C GLY A 101 -6.03 -4.61 18.23
N GLN A 102 -6.36 -3.80 17.20
CA GLN A 102 -7.68 -3.81 16.58
C GLN A 102 -7.62 -4.69 15.32
N GLU A 103 -8.55 -5.63 15.21
CA GLU A 103 -8.65 -6.51 14.04
C GLU A 103 -9.10 -5.74 12.79
N ALA A 104 -8.77 -6.28 11.62
CA ALA A 104 -9.35 -5.80 10.38
C ALA A 104 -10.84 -6.14 10.37
N ASP A 105 -11.68 -5.20 9.94
CA ASP A 105 -13.10 -5.45 9.76
C ASP A 105 -13.30 -6.49 8.64
N HIS A 106 -13.79 -7.67 9.00
CA HIS A 106 -14.05 -8.77 8.07
C HIS A 106 -14.97 -8.37 6.91
N ASN A 107 -15.87 -7.39 7.12
CA ASN A 107 -16.75 -6.91 6.05
C ASN A 107 -15.97 -6.24 4.90
N GLN A 108 -14.77 -5.74 5.16
CA GLN A 108 -13.92 -5.13 4.14
C GLN A 108 -13.35 -6.17 3.15
N LEU A 109 -13.30 -7.45 3.53
CA LEU A 109 -12.85 -8.54 2.65
C LEU A 109 -13.88 -8.91 1.60
N HIS A 110 -15.17 -8.74 1.90
CA HIS A 110 -16.26 -9.20 1.05
C HIS A 110 -16.79 -8.13 0.10
N GLY A 111 -16.27 -6.90 0.16
CA GLY A 111 -16.67 -5.79 -0.69
C GLY A 111 -18.18 -5.61 -0.71
N ASN A 112 -18.75 -4.93 0.29
CA ASN A 112 -20.18 -4.64 0.35
C ASN A 112 -20.62 -3.70 -0.79
N LYS A 113 -20.63 -4.16 -2.04
CA LYS A 113 -21.43 -3.58 -3.11
C LYS A 113 -22.89 -3.96 -2.83
N LYS A 114 -23.58 -3.17 -1.99
CA LYS A 114 -25.02 -3.06 -2.15
C LYS A 114 -25.23 -2.38 -3.51
N CYS A 115 -25.56 -3.17 -4.53
CA CYS A 115 -26.12 -2.63 -5.76
C CYS A 115 -27.37 -1.79 -5.40
N PRO A 116 -27.53 -0.57 -5.95
CA PRO A 116 -28.85 0.03 -6.07
C PRO A 116 -29.75 -0.82 -6.97
#